data_AF-A0AA40WFJ5-F1
#
_entry.id   AF-A0AA40WFJ5-F1
#
_cell.length_a   1.000
_cell.length_b   1.000
_cell.length_c   1.000
_cell.angle_alpha   90.00
_cell.angle_beta   90.00
_cell.angle_gamma   90.00
#
_symmetry.space_group_name_H-M   'P 1'
#
loop_
_entity.id
_entity.type
_entity.pdbx_description
1 polymer ?
#
loop_
_entity_poly.entity_id
_entity_poly.type
_entity_poly.pdbx_seq_one_letter_code
_entity_poly.pdbx_strand_id
1 'polypeptide(L)'
;EGVSNTTGKTYSSNINYKLPKAIFKTTSSVRKMEIDPLIVDGDFTISAFSKSEYIEHSTTRTHETSLESKNQREPFQFKIGTLLYHKITDKEFTQEHLTQTYTYSVLKGLNAPARETHHSKIEDKSFSFFTHNSYTFLEKFTITLGARIETQKIGIGHSRDAKGALLDNPYGDMRLLSP
;
A
#
# COMPACT_ATOMS: atom_id res chain seq x y z
N GLU A 1 32.66 -4.61 3.38
CA GLU A 1 32.17 -5.34 2.20
C GLU A 1 30.70 -5.00 2.02
N GLY A 2 30.27 -4.64 0.81
CA GLY A 2 28.88 -4.28 0.52
C GLY A 2 28.32 -5.18 -0.57
N VAL A 3 27.07 -5.64 -0.40
CA VAL A 3 26.36 -6.47 -1.37
C VAL A 3 25.01 -5.84 -1.63
N SER A 4 24.75 -5.48 -2.88
CA SER A 4 23.43 -5.12 -3.36
C SER A 4 22.81 -6.32 -4.08
N ASN A 5 21.50 -6.50 -3.92
CA ASN A 5 20.76 -7.54 -4.60
C ASN A 5 19.40 -7.00 -5.05
N THR A 6 18.98 -7.43 -6.24
CA THR A 6 17.67 -7.16 -6.81
C THR A 6 16.98 -8.48 -7.06
N THR A 7 15.82 -8.69 -6.44
CA THR A 7 15.02 -9.90 -6.61
C THR A 7 13.58 -9.50 -6.90
N GLY A 8 13.16 -9.66 -8.16
CA GLY A 8 11.89 -9.15 -8.65
C GLY A 8 11.77 -7.63 -8.45
N LYS A 9 10.68 -7.19 -7.79
CA LYS A 9 10.45 -5.77 -7.43
C LYS A 9 11.05 -5.38 -6.07
N THR A 10 12.00 -6.16 -5.54
CA THR A 10 12.72 -5.87 -4.28
C THR A 10 14.17 -5.51 -4.55
N TYR A 11 14.59 -4.35 -4.04
CA TYR A 11 15.96 -3.86 -4.09
C TYR A 11 16.50 -3.85 -2.67
N SER A 12 17.69 -4.41 -2.45
CA SER A 12 18.30 -4.48 -1.13
C SER A 12 19.79 -4.15 -1.21
N SER A 13 20.31 -3.55 -0.15
CA SER A 13 21.72 -3.26 0.02
C SER A 13 22.12 -3.59 1.45
N ASN A 14 23.19 -4.35 1.58
CA ASN A 14 23.77 -4.78 2.84
C ASN A 14 25.21 -4.32 2.89
N ILE A 15 25.59 -3.60 3.93
CA ILE A 15 26.95 -3.15 4.15
C ILE A 15 27.43 -3.68 5.49
N ASN A 16 28.50 -4.47 5.45
CA ASN A 16 29.11 -5.07 6.62
C ASN A 16 30.50 -4.45 6.85
N TYR A 17 30.69 -3.92 8.06
CA TYR A 17 31.94 -3.37 8.54
C TYR A 17 32.46 -4.24 9.69
N LYS A 18 33.65 -4.81 9.47
CA LYS A 18 34.35 -5.62 10.48
C LYS A 18 35.09 -4.67 11.42
N LEU A 19 34.63 -4.54 12.66
CA LEU A 19 35.32 -3.82 13.73
C LEU A 19 36.21 -4.80 14.53
N PRO A 20 37.18 -4.32 15.34
CA PRO A 20 38.07 -5.20 16.09
C PRO A 20 37.35 -6.20 17.01
N LYS A 21 36.28 -5.77 17.70
CA LYS A 21 35.51 -6.61 18.64
C LYS A 21 34.05 -6.84 18.24
N ALA A 22 33.62 -6.27 17.12
CA ALA A 22 32.22 -6.31 16.69
C ALA A 22 32.08 -6.34 15.16
N ILE A 23 30.88 -6.58 14.68
CA ILE A 23 30.47 -6.47 13.30
C ILE A 23 29.34 -5.47 13.26
N PHE A 24 29.56 -4.38 12.54
CA PHE A 24 28.52 -3.39 12.27
C PHE A 24 27.90 -3.71 10.91
N LYS A 25 26.58 -3.87 10.86
CA LYS A 25 25.84 -4.18 9.64
C LYS A 25 24.77 -3.13 9.41
N THR A 26 24.66 -2.66 8.18
CA THR A 26 23.57 -1.79 7.75
C THR A 26 22.87 -2.45 6.58
N THR A 27 21.56 -2.63 6.71
CA THR A 27 20.71 -3.24 5.70
C THR A 27 19.64 -2.23 5.32
N SER A 28 19.55 -1.91 4.03
CA SER A 28 18.43 -1.16 3.47
C SER A 28 17.72 -2.00 2.43
N SER A 29 16.40 -1.88 2.38
CA SER A 29 15.61 -2.52 1.34
C SER A 29 14.43 -1.66 0.94
N VAL A 30 14.07 -1.75 -0.34
CA VAL A 30 12.88 -1.17 -0.93
C VAL A 30 12.17 -2.28 -1.69
N ARG A 31 10.97 -2.63 -1.26
CA ARG A 31 10.08 -3.56 -1.96
C ARG A 31 8.92 -2.79 -2.54
N LYS A 32 8.70 -2.94 -3.83
CA LYS A 32 7.49 -2.47 -4.50
C LYS A 32 6.63 -3.70 -4.83
N MET A 33 5.34 -3.65 -4.55
CA MET A 33 4.38 -4.64 -5.01
C MET A 33 3.26 -3.94 -5.73
N GLU A 34 2.69 -4.66 -6.67
CA GLU A 34 1.58 -4.21 -7.48
C GLU A 34 0.73 -5.43 -7.77
N ILE A 35 -0.56 -5.30 -7.54
CA ILE A 35 -1.55 -6.26 -8.00
C ILE A 35 -2.09 -5.69 -9.30
N ASP A 36 -1.84 -6.40 -10.40
CA ASP A 36 -2.35 -6.04 -11.71
C ASP A 36 -3.89 -5.90 -11.66
N PRO A 37 -4.49 -5.01 -12.47
CA PRO A 37 -5.91 -4.75 -12.44
C PRO A 37 -6.70 -6.05 -12.60
N LEU A 38 -7.35 -6.47 -11.52
CA LEU A 38 -8.27 -7.59 -11.59
C LEU A 38 -9.60 -7.04 -12.12
N ILE A 39 -9.84 -7.25 -13.41
CA ILE A 39 -11.14 -7.01 -14.01
C ILE A 39 -12.04 -8.17 -13.59
N VAL A 40 -12.95 -7.90 -12.67
CA VAL A 40 -14.00 -8.85 -12.30
C VAL A 40 -15.29 -8.34 -12.92
N ASP A 41 -15.87 -9.14 -13.84
CA ASP A 41 -17.25 -8.96 -14.27
C ASP A 41 -18.12 -9.19 -13.03
N GLY A 42 -18.76 -8.12 -12.56
CA GLY A 42 -19.46 -8.11 -11.27
C GLY A 42 -20.59 -9.11 -11.20
N ASP A 43 -21.12 -9.49 -12.37
CA ASP A 43 -22.24 -10.41 -12.52
C ASP A 43 -21.85 -11.39 -13.64
N PHE A 44 -21.80 -12.71 -13.37
CA PHE A 44 -21.53 -13.80 -14.33
C PHE A 44 -22.60 -13.94 -15.43
N THR A 45 -23.21 -12.83 -15.86
CA THR A 45 -24.28 -12.71 -16.83
C THR A 45 -23.74 -12.19 -18.17
N ILE A 46 -24.33 -12.67 -19.27
CA ILE A 46 -23.91 -12.44 -20.66
C ILE A 46 -24.00 -10.96 -21.11
N SER A 47 -24.62 -10.12 -20.28
CA SER A 47 -24.76 -8.68 -20.49
C SER A 47 -23.84 -7.92 -19.52
N ALA A 48 -22.75 -7.34 -20.04
CA ALA A 48 -21.78 -6.58 -19.25
C ALA A 48 -22.41 -5.28 -18.71
N PHE A 49 -23.04 -5.34 -17.53
CA PHE A 49 -23.70 -4.21 -16.87
C PHE A 49 -22.85 -3.58 -15.75
N SER A 50 -21.80 -4.26 -15.28
CA SER A 50 -20.96 -3.79 -14.18
C SER A 50 -19.51 -4.27 -14.36
N LYS A 51 -18.57 -3.32 -14.39
CA LYS A 51 -17.13 -3.60 -14.43
C LYS A 51 -16.49 -3.06 -13.17
N SER A 52 -15.82 -3.93 -12.43
CA SER A 52 -14.99 -3.54 -11.31
C SER A 52 -13.51 -3.72 -11.66
N GLU A 53 -12.71 -2.71 -11.34
CA GLU A 53 -11.27 -2.74 -11.50
C GLU A 53 -10.65 -2.45 -10.13
N TYR A 54 -9.84 -3.40 -9.65
CA TYR A 54 -9.11 -3.29 -8.40
C TYR A 54 -7.63 -3.19 -8.70
N ILE A 55 -7.01 -2.08 -8.30
CA ILE A 55 -5.58 -1.82 -8.44
C ILE A 55 -5.00 -1.56 -7.06
N GLU A 56 -3.90 -2.25 -6.75
CA GLU A 56 -3.18 -2.02 -5.50
C GLU A 56 -1.70 -1.82 -5.78
N HIS A 57 -1.16 -0.72 -5.27
CA HIS A 57 0.26 -0.43 -5.25
C HIS A 57 0.73 -0.36 -3.80
N SER A 58 1.79 -1.09 -3.44
CA SER A 58 2.43 -0.93 -2.13
C SER A 58 3.93 -0.78 -2.26
N THR A 59 4.48 0.12 -1.47
CA THR A 59 5.92 0.33 -1.32
C THR A 59 6.28 0.19 0.15
N THR A 60 7.20 -0.73 0.43
CA THR A 60 7.80 -0.89 1.75
C THR A 60 9.27 -0.51 1.67
N ARG A 61 9.74 0.32 2.59
CA ARG A 61 11.16 0.65 2.75
C ARG A 61 11.58 0.29 4.16
N THR A 62 12.65 -0.47 4.28
CA THR A 62 13.22 -0.83 5.58
C THR A 62 14.64 -0.36 5.62
N HIS A 63 15.04 0.26 6.71
CA HIS A 63 16.42 0.54 7.02
C HIS A 63 16.73 0.00 8.41
N GLU A 64 17.71 -0.87 8.49
CA GLU A 64 18.14 -1.51 9.72
C GLU A 64 19.63 -1.30 9.88
N THR A 65 20.05 -0.98 11.10
CA THR A 65 21.43 -0.96 11.51
C THR A 65 21.58 -1.88 12.72
N SER A 66 22.60 -2.73 12.71
CA SER A 66 22.90 -3.64 13.81
C SER A 66 24.38 -3.66 14.14
N LEU A 67 24.66 -3.96 15.40
CA LEU A 67 25.99 -4.16 15.94
C LEU A 67 26.00 -5.49 16.69
N GLU A 68 26.85 -6.40 16.25
CA GLU A 68 27.00 -7.73 16.83
C GLU A 68 28.40 -7.91 17.39
N SER A 69 28.52 -8.37 18.63
CA SER A 69 29.80 -8.74 19.24
C SER A 69 30.41 -9.94 18.51
N LYS A 70 31.73 -9.90 18.27
CA LYS A 70 32.48 -11.06 17.78
C LYS A 70 32.83 -12.05 18.88
N ASN A 71 32.76 -11.63 20.14
CA ASN A 71 33.12 -12.47 21.27
C ASN A 71 32.01 -13.47 21.57
N GLN A 72 32.29 -14.76 21.38
CA GLN A 72 31.33 -15.83 21.66
C GLN A 72 30.98 -15.97 23.16
N ARG A 73 31.87 -15.52 24.06
CA ARG A 73 31.63 -15.57 25.51
C ARG A 73 30.71 -14.44 26.00
N GLU A 74 30.56 -13.38 25.20
CA GLU A 74 29.69 -12.24 25.46
C GLU A 74 28.93 -11.86 24.18
N PRO A 75 27.98 -12.70 23.74
CA PRO A 75 27.18 -12.41 22.56
C PRO A 75 26.23 -11.26 22.87
N PHE A 76 26.53 -10.10 22.29
CA PHE A 76 25.67 -8.93 22.30
C PHE A 76 25.22 -8.64 20.87
N GLN A 77 23.93 -8.41 20.68
CA GLN A 77 23.36 -7.96 19.43
C GLN A 77 22.45 -6.76 19.70
N PHE A 78 22.85 -5.61 19.19
CA PHE A 78 22.03 -4.40 19.14
C PHE A 78 21.49 -4.24 17.73
N LYS A 79 20.19 -3.97 17.61
CA LYS A 79 19.55 -3.69 16.33
C LYS A 79 18.60 -2.52 16.51
N ILE A 80 18.63 -1.63 15.54
CA ILE A 80 17.75 -0.46 15.45
C ILE A 80 17.35 -0.30 13.99
N GLY A 81 16.12 0.10 13.75
CA GLY A 81 15.67 0.30 12.39
C GLY A 81 14.39 1.10 12.27
N THR A 82 14.12 1.46 11.03
CA THR A 82 12.91 2.12 10.59
C THR A 82 12.26 1.30 9.49
N LEU A 83 10.94 1.29 9.51
CA LEU A 83 10.08 0.70 8.50
C LEU A 83 9.13 1.81 8.03
N LEU A 84 9.15 2.09 6.74
CA LEU A 84 8.20 2.95 6.06
C LEU A 84 7.33 2.08 5.17
N TYR A 85 6.04 2.17 5.35
CA TYR A 85 5.05 1.45 4.57
C TYR A 85 4.10 2.47 3.94
N HIS A 86 3.87 2.31 2.64
CA HIS A 86 2.90 3.11 1.91
C HIS A 86 2.17 2.21 0.94
N LYS A 87 0.88 2.03 1.16
CA LYS A 87 -0.03 1.30 0.29
C LYS A 87 -1.12 2.23 -0.20
N ILE A 88 -1.36 2.17 -1.50
CA ILE A 88 -2.47 2.83 -2.18
C ILE A 88 -3.29 1.72 -2.81
N THR A 89 -4.56 1.68 -2.45
CA THR A 89 -5.55 0.80 -3.05
C THR A 89 -6.57 1.69 -3.74
N ASP A 90 -6.59 1.60 -5.07
CA ASP A 90 -7.55 2.29 -5.91
C ASP A 90 -8.54 1.25 -6.45
N LYS A 91 -9.81 1.46 -6.17
CA LYS A 91 -10.89 0.63 -6.67
C LYS A 91 -11.86 1.50 -7.46
N GLU A 92 -11.98 1.19 -8.73
CA GLU A 92 -12.93 1.80 -9.64
C GLU A 92 -14.05 0.82 -9.93
N PHE A 93 -15.27 1.29 -9.78
CA PHE A 93 -16.47 0.52 -10.12
C PHE A 93 -17.27 1.34 -11.12
N THR A 94 -17.37 0.84 -12.35
CA THR A 94 -18.20 1.44 -13.38
C THR A 94 -19.43 0.57 -13.58
N GLN A 95 -20.60 1.19 -13.45
CA GLN A 95 -21.89 0.61 -13.78
C GLN A 95 -22.45 1.32 -15.01
N GLU A 96 -22.80 0.54 -16.03
CA GLU A 96 -23.44 1.04 -17.25
C GLU A 96 -24.89 0.57 -17.26
N HIS A 97 -25.83 1.50 -17.40
CA HIS A 97 -27.25 1.19 -17.38
C HIS A 97 -27.79 1.11 -18.81
N LEU A 98 -28.15 -0.09 -19.30
CA LEU A 98 -28.74 -0.24 -20.65
C LEU A 98 -30.17 0.32 -20.76
N THR A 99 -30.82 0.66 -19.65
CA THR A 99 -32.17 1.24 -19.63
C THR A 99 -32.28 2.40 -18.64
N GLN A 100 -33.01 3.45 -19.04
CA GLN A 100 -33.24 4.67 -18.26
C GLN A 100 -33.97 4.35 -16.95
N THR A 101 -33.21 4.08 -15.89
CA THR A 101 -33.78 3.81 -14.57
C THR A 101 -33.36 4.94 -13.64
N TYR A 102 -34.33 5.64 -13.06
CA TYR A 102 -34.11 6.74 -12.13
C TYR A 102 -33.52 6.21 -10.82
N THR A 103 -32.20 6.29 -10.63
CA THR A 103 -31.60 5.88 -9.34
C THR A 103 -31.48 7.03 -8.32
N TYR A 104 -31.65 8.29 -8.74
CA TYR A 104 -31.53 9.45 -7.84
C TYR A 104 -32.81 10.28 -7.76
N SER A 105 -33.59 10.13 -6.68
CA SER A 105 -34.78 10.95 -6.41
C SER A 105 -34.47 12.40 -5.97
N VAL A 106 -33.21 12.86 -6.09
CA VAL A 106 -32.75 14.14 -5.50
C VAL A 106 -32.19 15.12 -6.53
N LEU A 107 -31.89 14.70 -7.77
CA LEU A 107 -31.36 15.57 -8.82
C LEU A 107 -32.42 15.77 -9.91
N LYS A 108 -33.32 16.75 -9.70
CA LYS A 108 -34.26 17.20 -10.74
C LYS A 108 -33.45 17.85 -11.87
N GLY A 109 -33.35 17.19 -13.02
CA GLY A 109 -32.83 17.82 -14.23
C GLY A 109 -32.01 16.95 -15.19
N LEU A 110 -31.62 15.71 -14.85
CA LEU A 110 -31.00 14.79 -15.81
C LEU A 110 -31.96 13.68 -16.24
N ASN A 111 -32.07 13.45 -17.55
CA ASN A 111 -32.69 12.25 -18.10
C ASN A 111 -31.68 11.09 -18.05
N ALA A 112 -31.62 10.41 -16.91
CA ALA A 112 -30.89 9.16 -16.63
C ALA A 112 -29.34 9.20 -16.77
N PRO A 113 -28.56 8.78 -15.75
CA PRO A 113 -27.14 8.51 -15.94
C PRO A 113 -26.97 7.29 -16.86
N ALA A 114 -26.33 7.48 -18.02
CA ALA A 114 -25.95 6.38 -18.93
C ALA A 114 -24.78 5.57 -18.35
N ARG A 115 -23.97 6.20 -17.50
CA ARG A 115 -22.82 5.58 -16.82
C ARG A 115 -22.59 6.22 -15.45
N GLU A 116 -22.48 5.38 -14.44
CA GLU A 116 -22.05 5.76 -13.09
C GLU A 116 -20.67 5.16 -12.83
N THR A 117 -19.71 6.00 -12.44
CA THR A 117 -18.38 5.56 -12.04
C THR A 117 -18.13 5.97 -10.59
N HIS A 118 -17.91 4.97 -9.75
CA HIS A 118 -17.53 5.12 -8.36
C HIS A 118 -16.04 4.88 -8.25
N HIS A 119 -15.30 5.89 -7.78
CA HIS A 119 -13.89 5.74 -7.46
C HIS A 119 -13.74 5.75 -5.95
N SER A 120 -13.11 4.71 -5.42
CA SER A 120 -12.74 4.61 -4.00
C SER A 120 -11.23 4.45 -3.91
N LYS A 121 -10.62 5.28 -3.06
CA LYS A 121 -9.17 5.30 -2.85
C LYS A 121 -8.91 5.14 -1.36
N ILE A 122 -8.12 4.14 -1.00
CA ILE A 122 -7.62 3.94 0.35
C ILE A 122 -6.11 4.14 0.30
N GLU A 123 -5.63 5.11 1.05
CA GLU A 123 -4.20 5.34 1.23
C GLU A 123 -3.81 5.00 2.67
N ASP A 124 -2.99 3.98 2.83
CA ASP A 124 -2.42 3.56 4.11
C ASP A 124 -0.93 3.91 4.16
N LYS A 125 -0.56 4.74 5.14
CA LYS A 125 0.82 5.15 5.40
C LYS A 125 1.17 4.77 6.83
N SER A 126 2.20 3.94 6.99
CA SER A 126 2.76 3.62 8.30
C SER A 126 4.25 3.98 8.35
N PHE A 127 4.64 4.55 9.49
CA PHE A 127 6.04 4.67 9.87
C PHE A 127 6.23 3.96 11.19
N SER A 128 7.21 3.07 11.25
CA SER A 128 7.59 2.39 12.47
C SER A 128 9.08 2.55 12.74
N PHE A 129 9.40 2.78 14.00
CA PHE A 129 10.74 2.72 14.54
C PHE A 129 10.81 1.54 15.49
N PHE A 130 11.86 0.73 15.37
CA PHE A 130 12.04 -0.44 16.22
C PHE A 130 13.48 -0.56 16.71
N THR A 131 13.62 -1.15 17.89
CA THR A 131 14.89 -1.60 18.45
C THR A 131 14.74 -3.02 18.97
N HIS A 132 15.81 -3.78 18.86
CA HIS A 132 15.89 -5.15 19.32
C HIS A 132 17.29 -5.39 19.87
N ASN A 133 17.36 -5.71 21.15
CA ASN A 133 18.60 -5.88 21.89
C ASN A 133 18.61 -7.27 22.49
N SER A 134 19.62 -8.06 22.15
CA SER A 134 19.77 -9.41 22.65
C SER A 134 21.12 -9.55 23.33
N TYR A 135 21.15 -10.16 24.49
CA TYR A 135 22.37 -10.48 25.21
C TYR A 135 22.29 -11.88 25.82
N THR A 136 23.32 -12.68 25.57
CA THR A 136 23.43 -14.03 26.13
C THR A 136 24.39 -14.02 27.32
N PHE A 137 23.89 -14.37 28.49
CA PHE A 137 24.69 -14.46 29.71
C PHE A 137 25.31 -15.85 29.82
N LEU A 138 26.66 -15.90 29.87
CA LEU A 138 27.44 -17.09 30.19
C LEU A 138 27.04 -18.33 29.38
N GLU A 139 26.59 -18.15 28.14
CA GLU A 139 26.10 -19.23 27.26
C GLU A 139 24.90 -20.04 27.81
N LYS A 140 24.27 -19.58 28.90
CA LYS A 140 23.21 -20.31 29.61
C LYS A 140 21.82 -19.78 29.33
N PHE A 141 21.65 -18.47 29.23
CA PHE A 141 20.35 -17.87 28.92
C PHE A 141 20.50 -16.57 28.15
N THR A 142 19.52 -16.28 27.29
CA THR A 142 19.48 -15.09 26.44
C THR A 142 18.32 -14.20 26.88
N ILE A 143 18.61 -12.93 27.15
CA ILE A 143 17.59 -11.90 27.35
C ILE A 143 17.47 -11.10 26.06
N THR A 144 16.24 -10.95 25.60
CA THR A 144 15.93 -10.14 24.42
C THR A 144 14.90 -9.08 24.78
N LEU A 145 15.27 -7.82 24.58
CA LEU A 145 14.43 -6.66 24.81
C LEU A 145 14.20 -5.95 23.49
N GLY A 146 12.93 -5.88 23.07
CA GLY A 146 12.52 -5.18 21.87
C GLY A 146 11.51 -4.09 22.20
N ALA A 147 11.55 -3.00 21.44
CA ALA A 147 10.51 -1.98 21.45
C ALA A 147 10.20 -1.56 20.02
N ARG A 148 8.94 -1.25 19.76
CA ARG A 148 8.46 -0.75 18.48
C ARG A 148 7.45 0.36 18.73
N ILE A 149 7.64 1.48 18.06
CA ILE A 149 6.68 2.58 18.00
C ILE A 149 6.20 2.68 16.56
N GLU A 150 4.89 2.79 16.37
CA GLU A 150 4.29 2.85 15.06
C GLU A 150 3.24 3.94 14.98
N THR A 151 3.29 4.72 13.90
CA THR A 151 2.29 5.70 13.54
C THR A 151 1.70 5.31 12.21
N GLN A 152 0.39 5.09 12.19
CA GLN A 152 -0.36 4.77 10.99
C GLN A 152 -1.36 5.88 10.67
N LYS A 153 -1.46 6.24 9.39
CA LYS A 153 -2.45 7.17 8.86
C LYS A 153 -3.16 6.52 7.69
N ILE A 154 -4.47 6.39 7.81
CA ILE A 154 -5.34 5.88 6.76
C ILE A 154 -6.16 7.05 6.23
N GLY A 155 -6.06 7.31 4.93
CA GLY A 155 -6.91 8.23 4.19
C GLY A 155 -7.91 7.44 3.37
N ILE A 156 -9.19 7.83 3.44
CA ILE A 156 -10.25 7.25 2.62
C ILE A 156 -10.78 8.39 1.75
N GLY A 157 -10.70 8.21 0.44
CA GLY A 157 -11.32 9.07 -0.56
C GLY A 157 -12.40 8.29 -1.28
N HIS A 158 -13.54 8.93 -1.50
CA HIS A 158 -14.61 8.40 -2.32
C HIS A 158 -15.07 9.51 -3.26
N SER A 159 -15.14 9.24 -4.54
CA SER A 159 -15.78 10.14 -5.50
C SER A 159 -16.79 9.36 -6.34
N ARG A 160 -17.79 10.07 -6.83
CA ARG A 160 -18.79 9.53 -7.75
C ARG A 160 -18.93 10.49 -8.91
N ASP A 161 -18.80 9.92 -10.09
CA ASP A 161 -19.00 10.62 -11.35
C ASP A 161 -20.18 9.98 -12.04
N ALA A 162 -21.21 10.77 -12.32
CA ALA A 162 -22.33 10.35 -13.14
C ALA A 162 -22.27 11.10 -14.48
N LYS A 163 -22.39 10.36 -15.58
CA LYS A 163 -22.48 10.90 -16.93
C LYS A 163 -23.78 10.45 -17.58
N GLY A 164 -24.48 11.36 -18.23
CA GLY A 164 -25.73 11.08 -18.93
C GLY A 164 -26.00 12.07 -20.07
N ALA A 165 -26.88 11.66 -20.97
CA ALA A 165 -27.31 12.47 -22.10
C ALA A 165 -28.41 13.46 -21.66
N LEU A 166 -28.24 14.73 -21.99
CA LEU A 166 -29.30 15.73 -21.85
C LEU A 166 -29.84 16.05 -23.25
N LEU A 167 -31.08 15.66 -23.54
CA LEU A 167 -31.68 15.77 -24.87
C LEU A 167 -31.81 17.23 -25.37
N ASP A 168 -31.79 18.21 -24.46
CA ASP A 168 -31.85 19.65 -24.76
C ASP A 168 -30.51 20.40 -24.58
N ASN A 169 -29.37 19.69 -24.42
CA ASN A 169 -28.05 20.32 -24.31
C ASN A 169 -27.29 20.27 -25.65
N PRO A 170 -27.08 21.41 -26.34
CA PRO A 170 -26.30 21.44 -27.60
C PRO A 170 -24.80 21.14 -27.40
N TYR A 171 -24.31 21.03 -26.16
CA TYR A 171 -22.90 20.80 -25.82
C TYR A 171 -22.55 19.35 -25.42
N GLY A 172 -23.48 18.40 -25.48
CA GLY A 172 -23.23 16.97 -25.20
C GLY A 172 -23.33 16.55 -23.72
N ASP A 173 -22.70 15.42 -23.37
CA ASP A 173 -22.79 14.76 -22.06
C ASP A 173 -22.45 15.69 -20.89
N MET A 174 -23.29 15.70 -19.85
CA MET A 174 -23.02 16.44 -18.61
C MET A 174 -22.31 15.56 -17.58
N ARG A 175 -21.21 16.09 -17.00
CA ARG A 175 -20.49 15.47 -15.87
C ARG A 175 -20.99 16.11 -14.57
N LEU A 176 -21.64 15.32 -13.72
CA LEU A 176 -21.93 15.71 -12.35
C LEU A 176 -20.83 15.16 -11.44
N LEU A 177 -20.11 16.07 -10.80
CA LEU A 177 -19.14 15.76 -9.75
C LEU A 177 -19.87 15.89 -8.40
N SER A 178 -19.96 14.82 -7.61
CA SER A 178 -20.29 14.95 -6.18
C SER A 178 -18.99 14.99 -5.36
N PRO A 179 -18.89 15.87 -4.35
CA PRO A 179 -17.76 15.88 -3.42
C PRO A 179 -17.62 14.57 -2.62
#